data_AF-A0A956M0K6-F1
#
_entry.id   AF-A0A956M0K6-F1
#
_cell.length_a   1.000
_cell.length_b   1.000
_cell.length_c   1.000
_cell.angle_alpha   90.00
_cell.angle_beta   90.00
_cell.angle_gamma   90.00
#
_symmetry.space_group_name_H-M   'P 1'
#
loop_
_entity.id
_entity.type
_entity.pdbx_description
1 polymer ?
#
loop_
_entity_poly.entity_id
_entity_poly.type
_entity_poly.pdbx_seq_one_letter_code
_entity_poly.pdbx_strand_id
1 'polypeptide(L)'
;MIPSISTMPARRRLGVVLVLLSVLVGSSAHAGVDGGSRLPTEYRSWKLETAGGQELRISQIYVPLVGTVFLRPSTRVVVSAAAGRSRYERPRVSTEGEIGANVTDALSGATDVKLQLYQKLWRNRLVLLGGINLPTGKRELSQEELEVMQAAVHPLLGMRLKQYGRGLDLNAGAALSLPLAPGVELGAGLGYVLSGKYTLAEGGGEYDPTPETSGSLALELASAGKGRSLQLRVTGRTYQEDKLEG
;
A
#
# COMPACT_ATOMS: atom_id res chain seq x y z
N MET A 1 -18.11 1.72 -41.41
CA MET A 1 -18.41 3.07 -40.87
C MET A 1 -18.13 3.04 -39.38
N ILE A 2 -17.05 3.69 -38.96
CA ILE A 2 -16.61 3.72 -37.56
C ILE A 2 -17.22 4.98 -36.93
N PRO A 3 -17.98 4.87 -35.82
CA PRO A 3 -18.57 6.05 -35.18
C PRO A 3 -17.45 6.91 -34.57
N SER A 4 -17.48 8.21 -34.87
CA SER A 4 -16.53 9.18 -34.31
C SER A 4 -16.74 9.29 -32.80
N ILE A 5 -15.68 9.05 -32.03
CA ILE A 5 -15.66 9.20 -30.58
C ILE A 5 -15.79 10.69 -30.25
N SER A 6 -16.95 11.07 -29.72
CA SER A 6 -17.27 12.40 -29.24
C SER A 6 -16.39 12.76 -28.04
N THR A 7 -15.75 13.93 -28.11
CA THR A 7 -14.92 14.53 -27.06
C THR A 7 -15.76 14.79 -25.80
N MET A 8 -15.51 14.03 -24.72
CA MET A 8 -16.12 14.29 -23.41
C MET A 8 -15.61 15.61 -22.81
N PRO A 9 -16.48 16.40 -22.15
CA PRO A 9 -16.07 17.62 -21.47
C PRO A 9 -15.20 17.33 -20.24
N ALA A 10 -14.16 18.14 -20.05
CA ALA A 10 -13.23 18.07 -18.93
C ALA A 10 -13.97 18.03 -17.57
N ARG A 11 -13.92 16.88 -16.89
CA ARG A 11 -14.55 16.71 -15.58
C ARG A 11 -13.72 17.40 -14.50
N ARG A 12 -14.42 18.10 -13.58
CA ARG A 12 -13.83 18.77 -12.42
C ARG A 12 -13.05 17.76 -11.56
N ARG A 13 -11.81 18.11 -11.21
CA ARG A 13 -10.93 17.35 -10.31
C ARG A 13 -11.62 17.11 -8.97
N LEU A 14 -11.91 15.85 -8.64
CA LEU A 14 -12.48 15.47 -7.34
C LEU A 14 -11.33 15.17 -6.37
N GLY A 15 -10.98 16.14 -5.52
CA GLY A 15 -10.06 15.91 -4.40
C GLY A 15 -10.77 15.12 -3.30
N VAL A 16 -10.35 13.89 -3.03
CA VAL A 16 -10.86 13.10 -1.90
C VAL A 16 -10.08 13.47 -0.64
N VAL A 17 -10.73 14.13 0.30
CA VAL A 17 -10.16 14.40 1.64
C VAL A 17 -10.61 13.30 2.58
N LEU A 18 -9.71 12.38 2.93
CA LEU A 18 -9.96 11.35 3.92
C LEU A 18 -9.48 11.84 5.30
N VAL A 19 -10.43 12.19 6.17
CA VAL A 19 -10.11 12.52 7.57
C VAL A 19 -10.11 11.23 8.38
N LEU A 20 -8.92 10.69 8.64
CA LEU A 20 -8.76 9.50 9.49
C LEU A 20 -8.46 9.94 10.93
N LEU A 21 -9.47 9.92 11.80
CA LEU A 21 -9.28 10.19 13.23
C LEU A 21 -8.87 8.90 13.95
N SER A 22 -7.56 8.64 14.04
CA SER A 22 -7.05 7.50 14.80
C SER A 22 -6.65 7.93 16.22
N VAL A 23 -7.42 7.53 17.24
CA VAL A 23 -6.98 7.59 18.64
C VAL A 23 -6.03 6.42 18.86
N LEU A 24 -4.73 6.66 18.68
CA LEU A 24 -3.71 5.68 19.01
C LEU A 24 -3.51 5.68 20.53
N VAL A 25 -4.27 4.86 21.25
CA VAL A 25 -3.86 4.42 22.59
C VAL A 25 -2.61 3.57 22.38
N GLY A 26 -1.47 4.07 22.86
CA GLY A 26 -0.14 3.52 22.56
C GLY A 26 -0.04 2.02 22.83
N SER A 27 -0.27 1.21 21.80
CA SER A 27 0.35 -0.10 21.68
C SER A 27 1.72 0.15 21.06
N SER A 28 2.69 0.36 21.94
CA SER A 28 4.12 0.45 21.66
C SER A 28 4.70 -0.87 21.13
N ALA A 29 4.03 -1.52 20.18
CA ALA A 29 4.52 -2.71 19.48
C ALA A 29 5.19 -2.38 18.13
N HIS A 30 5.20 -1.11 17.72
CA HIS A 30 5.81 -0.66 16.45
C HIS A 30 6.98 0.31 16.67
N ALA A 31 7.42 0.50 17.92
CA ALA A 31 8.52 1.38 18.28
C ALA A 31 9.88 0.76 17.87
N GLY A 32 10.66 1.53 17.11
CA GLY A 32 12.10 1.31 16.88
C GLY A 32 12.46 0.23 15.87
N VAL A 33 12.53 0.58 14.59
CA VAL A 33 13.49 -0.09 13.67
C VAL A 33 14.81 0.64 13.83
N ASP A 34 15.54 0.29 14.89
CA ASP A 34 16.94 0.67 15.04
C ASP A 34 17.79 -0.57 14.74
N GLY A 35 17.99 -0.80 13.44
CA GLY A 35 18.85 -1.86 12.92
C GLY A 35 18.22 -3.25 12.95
N GLY A 36 18.59 -4.07 11.97
CA GLY A 36 18.24 -5.49 11.94
C GLY A 36 17.29 -5.90 10.82
N SER A 37 17.18 -7.22 10.66
CA SER A 37 16.25 -7.89 9.77
C SER A 37 15.02 -8.36 10.54
N ARG A 38 13.82 -8.21 9.94
CA ARG A 38 12.58 -8.75 10.52
C ARG A 38 11.88 -9.68 9.53
N LEU A 39 11.38 -10.79 10.05
CA LEU A 39 10.59 -11.80 9.34
C LEU A 39 9.24 -12.09 10.04
N PRO A 40 8.38 -11.09 10.33
CA PRO A 40 7.08 -11.35 10.95
C PRO A 40 6.17 -12.04 9.94
N THR A 41 6.29 -13.37 9.86
CA THR A 41 5.44 -14.21 9.03
C THR A 41 4.03 -14.16 9.58
N GLU A 42 3.07 -13.77 8.74
CA GLU A 42 1.68 -13.67 9.09
C GLU A 42 0.87 -14.67 8.26
N TYR A 43 0.00 -15.42 8.90
CA TYR A 43 -1.05 -16.20 8.23
C TYR A 43 -2.41 -15.62 8.60
N ARG A 44 -3.25 -15.37 7.60
CA ARG A 44 -4.60 -14.84 7.77
C ARG A 44 -5.59 -15.66 6.94
N SER A 45 -6.77 -15.93 7.48
CA SER A 45 -7.86 -16.60 6.77
C SER A 45 -9.18 -15.93 7.12
N TRP A 46 -10.03 -15.73 6.13
CA TRP A 46 -11.39 -15.26 6.26
C TRP A 46 -12.36 -16.23 5.63
N LYS A 47 -13.54 -16.32 6.23
CA LYS A 47 -14.71 -17.00 5.70
C LYS A 47 -15.80 -15.96 5.54
N LEU A 48 -16.40 -15.90 4.36
CA LEU A 48 -17.48 -14.98 4.01
C LEU A 48 -18.67 -15.82 3.56
N GLU A 49 -19.84 -15.50 4.08
CA GLU A 49 -21.09 -16.09 3.62
C GLU A 49 -21.78 -15.09 2.68
N THR A 50 -22.13 -15.52 1.49
CA THR A 50 -22.88 -14.69 0.54
C THR A 50 -24.38 -14.76 0.85
N ALA A 51 -25.17 -13.84 0.27
CA ALA A 51 -26.62 -13.85 0.43
C ALA A 51 -27.29 -15.15 -0.09
N GLY A 52 -26.61 -15.90 -0.97
CA GLY A 52 -27.06 -17.21 -1.45
C GLY A 52 -26.67 -18.39 -0.55
N GLY A 53 -26.17 -18.14 0.68
CA GLY A 53 -25.71 -19.18 1.60
C GLY A 53 -24.42 -19.86 1.17
N GLN A 54 -23.72 -19.32 0.16
CA GLN A 54 -22.46 -19.87 -0.32
C GLN A 54 -21.31 -19.39 0.58
N GLU A 55 -20.41 -20.31 0.88
CA GLU A 55 -19.20 -20.01 1.64
C GLU A 55 -18.05 -19.68 0.70
N LEU A 56 -17.46 -18.50 0.88
CA LEU A 56 -16.22 -18.09 0.25
C LEU A 56 -15.13 -18.10 1.30
N ARG A 57 -13.95 -18.63 0.97
CA ARG A 57 -12.80 -18.60 1.86
C ARG A 57 -11.62 -17.95 1.16
N ILE A 58 -10.95 -17.06 1.87
CA ILE A 58 -9.71 -16.46 1.39
C ILE A 58 -8.65 -16.55 2.47
N SER A 59 -7.47 -17.05 2.11
CA SER A 59 -6.34 -17.17 3.03
C SER A 59 -5.06 -16.64 2.42
N GLN A 60 -4.15 -16.15 3.26
CA GLN A 60 -2.87 -15.60 2.84
C GLN A 60 -1.79 -15.92 3.87
N ILE A 61 -0.66 -16.44 3.39
CA ILE A 61 0.61 -16.40 4.10
C ILE A 61 1.46 -15.26 3.53
N TYR A 62 2.05 -14.46 4.41
CA TYR A 62 2.87 -13.29 4.09
C TYR A 62 4.18 -13.35 4.87
N VAL A 63 5.29 -13.28 4.14
CA VAL A 63 6.65 -13.30 4.68
C VAL A 63 7.35 -12.00 4.25
N PRO A 64 7.35 -10.96 5.10
CA PRO A 64 8.08 -9.74 4.81
C PRO A 64 9.57 -9.92 5.05
N LEU A 65 10.36 -9.30 4.19
CA LEU A 65 11.81 -9.18 4.27
C LEU A 65 12.13 -7.69 4.37
N VAL A 66 12.63 -7.23 5.51
CA VAL A 66 13.05 -5.83 5.68
C VAL A 66 14.45 -5.81 6.24
N GLY A 67 15.36 -5.09 5.57
CA GLY A 67 16.71 -4.80 6.02
C GLY A 67 16.93 -3.30 6.13
N THR A 68 17.67 -2.87 7.15
CA THR A 68 18.02 -1.46 7.35
C THR A 68 19.52 -1.31 7.54
N VAL A 69 20.13 -0.42 6.76
CA VAL A 69 21.55 -0.07 6.82
C VAL A 69 21.68 1.40 7.22
N PHE A 70 22.49 1.67 8.25
CA PHE A 70 22.83 3.03 8.66
C PHE A 70 24.16 3.41 8.03
N LEU A 71 24.14 4.34 7.09
CA LEU A 71 25.37 4.86 6.48
C LEU A 71 25.99 5.94 7.39
N ARG A 72 25.13 6.72 8.07
CA ARG A 72 25.47 7.78 9.02
C ARG A 72 24.37 7.88 10.09
N PRO A 73 24.58 8.57 11.23
CA PRO A 73 23.50 8.81 12.21
C PRO A 73 22.26 9.51 11.63
N SER A 74 22.46 10.28 10.55
CA SER A 74 21.40 10.98 9.84
C SER A 74 20.96 10.31 8.54
N THR A 75 21.63 9.26 8.07
CA THR A 75 21.38 8.65 6.76
C THR A 75 21.09 7.16 6.91
N ARG A 76 19.90 6.74 6.49
CA ARG A 76 19.44 5.37 6.60
C ARG A 76 18.95 4.89 5.24
N VAL A 77 19.37 3.68 4.87
CA VAL A 77 18.84 2.96 3.71
C VAL A 77 17.99 1.80 4.22
N VAL A 78 16.80 1.65 3.67
CA VAL A 78 15.88 0.55 3.95
C VAL A 78 15.66 -0.22 2.67
N VAL A 79 15.89 -1.52 2.72
CA VAL A 79 15.54 -2.47 1.66
C VAL A 79 14.36 -3.29 2.16
N SER A 80 13.30 -3.40 1.36
CA SER A 80 12.17 -4.25 1.71
C SER A 80 11.62 -5.01 0.53
N ALA A 81 11.16 -6.23 0.78
CA ALA A 81 10.42 -7.06 -0.13
C ALA A 81 9.48 -7.93 0.71
N ALA A 82 8.65 -8.71 0.06
CA ALA A 82 7.90 -9.76 0.73
C ALA A 82 7.67 -10.91 -0.24
N ALA A 83 7.37 -12.09 0.30
CA ALA A 83 6.86 -13.21 -0.47
C ALA A 83 5.60 -13.74 0.19
N GLY A 84 4.77 -14.42 -0.58
CA GLY A 84 3.58 -15.01 -0.01
C GLY A 84 2.80 -15.87 -0.97
N ARG A 85 1.70 -16.39 -0.44
CA ARG A 85 0.72 -17.14 -1.19
C ARG A 85 -0.67 -16.82 -0.67
N SER A 86 -1.54 -16.39 -1.57
CA SER A 86 -2.97 -16.22 -1.38
C SER A 86 -3.70 -17.43 -1.96
N ARG A 87 -4.78 -17.86 -1.32
CA ARG A 87 -5.72 -18.86 -1.84
C ARG A 87 -7.13 -18.33 -1.73
N TYR A 88 -7.94 -18.61 -2.75
CA TYR A 88 -9.33 -18.25 -2.81
C TYR A 88 -10.15 -19.51 -3.13
N GLU A 89 -11.00 -19.92 -2.21
CA GLU A 89 -11.90 -21.05 -2.35
C GLU A 89 -13.31 -20.50 -2.55
N ARG A 90 -13.98 -20.95 -3.61
CA ARG A 90 -15.33 -20.55 -3.97
C ARG A 90 -16.09 -21.71 -4.59
N PRO A 91 -17.43 -21.75 -4.47
CA PRO A 91 -18.21 -22.72 -5.22
C PRO A 91 -18.12 -22.45 -6.72
N ARG A 92 -18.01 -23.50 -7.52
CA ARG A 92 -18.16 -23.40 -8.96
C ARG A 92 -19.62 -23.19 -9.28
N VAL A 93 -19.96 -22.10 -9.96
CA VAL A 93 -21.31 -21.91 -10.51
C VAL A 93 -21.27 -22.35 -11.97
N SER A 94 -22.06 -23.36 -12.32
CA SER A 94 -22.19 -23.80 -13.71
C SER A 94 -22.91 -22.73 -14.56
N THR A 95 -22.81 -22.82 -15.88
CA THR A 95 -23.55 -21.92 -16.80
C THR A 95 -25.07 -22.02 -16.61
N GLU A 96 -25.55 -23.13 -16.06
CA GLU A 96 -26.97 -23.38 -15.74
C GLU A 96 -27.34 -22.92 -14.32
N GLY A 97 -26.41 -22.34 -13.57
CA GLY A 97 -26.65 -21.81 -12.22
C GLY A 97 -26.55 -22.86 -11.11
N GLU A 98 -26.14 -24.09 -11.41
CA GLU A 98 -25.94 -25.13 -10.40
C GLU A 98 -24.66 -24.87 -9.60
N ILE A 99 -24.76 -25.05 -8.29
CA ILE A 99 -23.64 -24.94 -7.36
C ILE A 99 -22.91 -26.28 -7.34
N GLY A 100 -21.77 -26.32 -8.01
CA GLY A 100 -20.86 -27.47 -8.03
C GLY A 100 -19.87 -27.48 -6.88
N ALA A 101 -18.88 -28.37 -6.97
CA ALA A 101 -17.79 -28.47 -6.01
C ALA A 101 -16.99 -27.16 -5.91
N ASN A 102 -16.37 -26.93 -4.74
CA ASN A 102 -15.50 -25.79 -4.53
C ASN A 102 -14.26 -25.86 -5.44
N VAL A 103 -13.94 -24.75 -6.08
CA VAL A 103 -12.69 -24.53 -6.83
C VAL A 103 -11.76 -23.73 -5.94
N THR A 104 -10.47 -24.11 -5.95
CA THR A 104 -9.42 -23.43 -5.18
C THR A 104 -8.43 -22.81 -6.15
N ASP A 105 -8.47 -21.49 -6.23
CA ASP A 105 -7.52 -20.69 -7.00
C ASP A 105 -6.39 -20.21 -6.07
N ALA A 106 -5.18 -20.07 -6.60
CA ALA A 106 -4.03 -19.66 -5.79
C ALA A 106 -3.14 -18.70 -6.55
N LEU A 107 -2.63 -17.70 -5.83
CA LEU A 107 -1.64 -16.74 -6.33
C LEU A 107 -0.45 -16.74 -5.37
N SER A 108 0.75 -16.99 -5.89
CA SER A 108 1.99 -16.93 -5.11
C SER A 108 3.07 -16.16 -5.85
N GLY A 109 3.96 -15.54 -5.10
CA GLY A 109 5.09 -14.82 -5.66
C GLY A 109 5.81 -13.96 -4.62
N ALA A 110 6.82 -13.25 -5.08
CA ALA A 110 7.46 -12.17 -4.34
C ALA A 110 6.85 -10.82 -4.76
N THR A 111 6.91 -9.84 -3.87
CA THR A 111 6.70 -8.44 -4.19
C THR A 111 7.90 -7.86 -4.90
N ASP A 112 7.70 -6.71 -5.52
CA ASP A 112 8.81 -5.83 -5.90
C ASP A 112 9.73 -5.51 -4.73
N VAL A 113 11.03 -5.39 -5.04
CA VAL A 113 12.05 -4.95 -4.09
C VAL A 113 12.03 -3.43 -4.02
N LYS A 114 11.86 -2.90 -2.81
CA LYS A 114 11.85 -1.47 -2.51
C LYS A 114 13.15 -1.08 -1.84
N LEU A 115 13.78 -0.04 -2.38
CA LEU A 115 14.93 0.63 -1.79
C LEU A 115 14.51 2.05 -1.41
N GLN A 116 14.72 2.43 -0.15
CA GLN A 116 14.36 3.75 0.38
C GLN A 116 15.55 4.36 1.11
N LEU A 117 15.83 5.62 0.83
CA LEU A 117 16.83 6.46 1.47
C LEU A 117 16.13 7.50 2.33
N TYR A 118 16.51 7.56 3.60
CA TYR A 118 16.07 8.56 4.56
C TYR A 118 17.25 9.42 4.97
N GLN A 119 17.09 10.73 4.86
CA GLN A 119 18.09 11.72 5.29
C GLN A 119 17.48 12.67 6.30
N LYS A 120 17.98 12.62 7.54
CA LYS A 120 17.64 13.59 8.59
C LYS A 120 18.52 14.83 8.44
N LEU A 121 17.91 16.00 8.56
CA LEU A 121 18.51 17.32 8.46
C LEU A 121 18.01 18.19 9.62
N TRP A 122 18.66 19.34 9.83
CA TRP A 122 18.25 20.34 10.84
C TRP A 122 17.99 19.76 12.24
N ARG A 123 18.95 18.99 12.76
CA ARG A 123 18.84 18.30 14.07
C ARG A 123 17.61 17.39 14.15
N ASN A 124 17.38 16.61 13.09
CA ASN A 124 16.28 15.65 12.93
C ASN A 124 14.88 16.26 12.79
N ARG A 125 14.78 17.56 12.56
CA ARG A 125 13.50 18.24 12.32
C ARG A 125 13.00 18.05 10.91
N LEU A 126 13.89 17.99 9.93
CA LEU A 126 13.56 17.73 8.54
C LEU A 126 14.01 16.31 8.19
N VAL A 127 13.12 15.52 7.60
CA VAL A 127 13.43 14.21 7.05
C VAL A 127 13.11 14.26 5.57
N LEU A 128 14.10 13.98 4.74
CA LEU A 128 13.91 13.74 3.31
C LEU A 128 13.82 12.23 3.08
N LEU A 129 12.95 11.85 2.14
CA LEU A 129 12.75 10.49 1.68
C LEU A 129 12.94 10.46 0.16
N GLY A 130 13.73 9.51 -0.32
CA GLY A 130 13.74 9.11 -1.72
C GLY A 130 13.66 7.60 -1.80
N GLY A 131 13.05 7.05 -2.84
CA GLY A 131 12.96 5.62 -2.99
C GLY A 131 12.64 5.17 -4.40
N ILE A 132 12.92 3.91 -4.64
CA ILE A 132 12.68 3.21 -5.88
C ILE A 132 12.08 1.83 -5.58
N ASN A 133 11.09 1.43 -6.36
CA ASN A 133 10.50 0.10 -6.38
C ASN A 133 10.97 -0.58 -7.66
N LEU A 134 11.68 -1.70 -7.55
CA LEU A 134 12.22 -2.43 -8.70
C LEU A 134 11.22 -3.50 -9.15
N PRO A 135 10.97 -3.68 -10.46
CA PRO A 135 9.93 -4.54 -11.02
C PRO A 135 10.30 -6.05 -10.97
N THR A 136 10.68 -6.54 -9.78
CA THR A 136 11.13 -7.91 -9.53
C THR A 136 9.99 -8.86 -9.14
N GLY A 137 8.82 -8.31 -8.83
CA GLY A 137 7.63 -9.05 -8.46
C GLY A 137 6.87 -9.62 -9.67
N LYS A 138 5.90 -10.49 -9.38
CA LYS A 138 5.04 -11.07 -10.43
C LYS A 138 4.06 -10.02 -10.97
N ARG A 139 4.15 -9.73 -12.28
CA ARG A 139 3.36 -8.68 -12.95
C ARG A 139 2.24 -9.25 -13.84
N GLU A 140 2.55 -10.28 -14.61
CA GLU A 140 1.58 -10.97 -15.45
C GLU A 140 0.82 -12.01 -14.62
N LEU A 141 -0.46 -11.76 -14.39
CA LEU A 141 -1.36 -12.68 -13.68
C LEU A 141 -2.25 -13.39 -14.69
N SER A 142 -2.38 -14.71 -14.51
CA SER A 142 -3.47 -15.48 -15.14
C SER A 142 -4.84 -14.98 -14.66
N GLN A 143 -5.91 -15.36 -15.36
CA GLN A 143 -7.26 -14.94 -14.98
C GLN A 143 -7.64 -15.40 -13.57
N GLU A 144 -7.30 -16.64 -13.21
CA GLU A 144 -7.53 -17.22 -11.88
C GLU A 144 -6.76 -16.46 -10.80
N GLU A 145 -5.52 -16.09 -11.08
CA GLU A 145 -4.69 -15.30 -10.16
C GLU A 145 -5.21 -13.87 -9.97
N LEU A 146 -5.72 -13.26 -11.04
CA LEU A 146 -6.33 -11.95 -10.98
C LEU A 146 -7.57 -11.96 -10.08
N GLU A 147 -8.39 -13.02 -10.14
CA GLU A 147 -9.54 -13.19 -9.25
C GLU A 147 -9.11 -13.36 -7.78
N VAL A 148 -8.07 -14.16 -7.50
CA VAL A 148 -7.49 -14.28 -6.15
C VAL A 148 -6.99 -12.91 -5.64
N MET A 149 -6.33 -12.14 -6.50
CA MET A 149 -5.84 -10.81 -6.16
C MET A 149 -6.99 -9.85 -5.85
N GLN A 150 -8.02 -9.80 -6.70
CA GLN A 150 -9.20 -8.95 -6.50
C GLN A 150 -9.90 -9.26 -5.17
N ALA A 151 -10.06 -10.55 -4.85
CA ALA A 151 -10.61 -10.97 -3.56
C ALA A 151 -9.71 -10.51 -2.39
N ALA A 152 -8.39 -10.59 -2.52
CA ALA A 152 -7.43 -10.20 -1.48
C ALA A 152 -7.34 -8.68 -1.23
N VAL A 153 -7.61 -7.86 -2.24
CA VAL A 153 -7.51 -6.39 -2.15
C VAL A 153 -8.59 -5.79 -1.24
N HIS A 154 -9.67 -6.52 -0.96
CA HIS A 154 -10.82 -6.02 -0.22
C HIS A 154 -10.42 -5.42 1.16
N PRO A 155 -10.70 -4.13 1.44
CA PRO A 155 -10.19 -3.45 2.63
C PRO A 155 -10.57 -4.10 3.95
N LEU A 156 -11.78 -4.67 4.04
CA LEU A 156 -12.29 -5.31 5.26
C LEU A 156 -11.49 -6.55 5.67
N LEU A 157 -10.80 -7.22 4.73
CA LEU A 157 -10.02 -8.42 5.03
C LEU A 157 -8.66 -8.09 5.63
N GLY A 158 -8.16 -6.87 5.37
CA GLY A 158 -6.85 -6.42 5.85
C GLY A 158 -5.69 -7.33 5.42
N MET A 159 -5.79 -8.02 4.28
CA MET A 159 -4.70 -8.82 3.74
C MET A 159 -3.46 -7.95 3.50
N ARG A 160 -2.27 -8.51 3.76
CA ARG A 160 -1.00 -7.78 3.70
C ARG A 160 -0.49 -7.64 2.27
N LEU A 161 -0.55 -8.72 1.48
CA LEU A 161 -0.24 -8.69 0.05
C LEU A 161 -1.51 -8.41 -0.74
N LYS A 162 -1.60 -7.20 -1.26
CA LYS A 162 -2.66 -6.78 -2.18
C LYS A 162 -2.26 -6.93 -3.65
N GLN A 163 -0.96 -6.97 -3.91
CA GLN A 163 -0.37 -7.17 -5.23
C GLN A 163 1.02 -7.79 -5.07
N TYR A 164 1.46 -8.53 -6.08
CA TYR A 164 2.77 -9.17 -6.12
C TYR A 164 3.76 -8.39 -6.99
N GLY A 165 3.32 -7.49 -7.87
CA GLY A 165 4.21 -6.63 -8.65
C GLY A 165 3.44 -5.44 -9.19
N ARG A 166 4.12 -4.30 -9.33
CA ARG A 166 3.56 -3.02 -9.79
C ARG A 166 4.41 -2.30 -10.82
N GLY A 167 5.59 -2.84 -11.13
CA GLY A 167 6.50 -2.16 -12.04
C GLY A 167 7.49 -1.26 -11.31
N LEU A 168 8.15 -0.40 -12.08
CA LEU A 168 9.14 0.54 -11.58
C LEU A 168 8.44 1.76 -10.97
N ASP A 169 8.58 2.00 -9.68
CA ASP A 169 8.07 3.24 -9.06
C ASP A 169 9.22 4.08 -8.50
N LEU A 170 9.11 5.40 -8.62
CA LEU A 170 9.97 6.36 -7.94
C LEU A 170 9.14 7.12 -6.90
N ASN A 171 9.67 7.27 -5.68
CA ASN A 171 9.02 8.05 -4.64
C ASN A 171 9.98 9.07 -4.05
N ALA A 172 9.44 10.23 -3.70
CA ALA A 172 10.15 11.29 -3.01
C ALA A 172 9.23 11.94 -1.98
N GLY A 173 9.80 12.45 -0.89
CA GLY A 173 9.02 13.15 0.12
C GLY A 173 9.88 13.92 1.10
N ALA A 174 9.20 14.78 1.86
CA ALA A 174 9.80 15.55 2.94
C ALA A 174 8.82 15.63 4.10
N ALA A 175 9.33 15.55 5.32
CA ALA A 175 8.57 15.77 6.55
C ALA A 175 9.33 16.73 7.46
N LEU A 176 8.64 17.73 7.98
CA LEU A 176 9.15 18.74 8.89
C LEU A 176 8.44 18.63 10.24
N SER A 177 9.21 18.72 11.32
CA SER A 177 8.76 18.79 12.70
C SER A 177 9.20 20.11 13.32
N LEU A 178 8.25 20.84 13.89
CA LEU A 178 8.42 22.15 14.49
C LEU A 178 7.97 22.10 15.96
N PRO A 179 8.90 22.12 16.93
CA PRO A 179 8.53 22.27 18.33
C PRO A 179 8.00 23.69 18.56
N LEU A 180 6.74 23.80 18.97
CA LEU A 180 6.08 25.09 19.21
C LEU A 180 6.22 25.53 20.68
N ALA A 181 6.14 24.57 21.60
CA ALA A 181 6.26 24.78 23.04
C ALA A 181 6.69 23.46 23.72
N PRO A 182 7.08 23.46 25.02
CA PRO A 182 7.30 22.22 25.75
C PRO A 182 6.07 21.31 25.70
N GLY A 183 6.23 20.13 25.09
CA GLY A 183 5.14 19.17 24.91
C GLY A 183 4.17 19.48 23.76
N VAL A 184 4.48 20.44 22.88
CA VAL A 184 3.66 20.71 21.68
C VAL A 184 4.54 20.72 20.44
N GLU A 185 4.21 19.84 19.49
CA GLU A 185 4.94 19.70 18.22
C GLU A 185 3.99 19.72 17.03
N LEU A 186 4.32 20.50 16.01
CA LEU A 186 3.61 20.54 14.73
C LEU A 186 4.43 19.82 13.67
N GLY A 187 3.80 18.88 12.98
CA GLY A 187 4.36 18.16 11.84
C GLY A 187 3.69 18.56 10.53
N ALA A 188 4.47 18.68 9.46
CA ALA A 188 3.98 18.80 8.10
C ALA A 188 4.74 17.84 7.19
N GLY A 189 4.08 17.28 6.18
CA GLY A 189 4.70 16.35 5.25
C GLY A 189 4.13 16.46 3.86
N LEU A 190 4.96 16.20 2.85
CA LEU A 190 4.61 16.15 1.45
C LEU A 190 5.28 14.93 0.80
N GLY A 191 4.62 14.33 -0.17
CA GLY A 191 5.13 13.17 -0.90
C GLY A 191 4.65 13.11 -2.33
N TYR A 192 5.45 12.49 -3.18
CA TYR A 192 5.17 12.28 -4.58
C TYR A 192 5.60 10.86 -4.98
N VAL A 193 4.76 10.18 -5.76
CA VAL A 193 5.06 8.86 -6.33
C VAL A 193 4.83 8.93 -7.83
N LEU A 194 5.88 8.64 -8.60
CA LEU A 194 5.80 8.41 -10.03
C LEU A 194 5.80 6.90 -10.25
N SER A 195 4.67 6.37 -10.70
CA SER A 195 4.52 4.95 -10.98
C SER A 195 4.86 4.67 -12.45
N GLY A 196 5.52 3.56 -12.71
CA GLY A 196 5.85 3.12 -14.07
C GLY A 196 4.75 2.27 -14.68
N LYS A 197 4.75 2.16 -16.01
CA LYS A 197 3.84 1.27 -16.73
C LYS A 197 4.06 -0.19 -16.36
N TYR A 198 2.98 -0.98 -16.32
CA TYR A 198 3.05 -2.43 -16.13
C TYR A 198 1.84 -3.15 -16.72
N THR A 199 2.02 -4.42 -17.09
CA THR A 199 0.93 -5.32 -17.49
C THR A 199 0.45 -6.09 -16.28
N LEU A 200 -0.86 -6.06 -15.99
CA LEU A 200 -1.45 -6.71 -14.82
C LEU A 200 -1.99 -8.11 -15.11
N ALA A 201 -2.48 -8.35 -16.32
CA ALA A 201 -3.07 -9.61 -16.74
C ALA A 201 -2.36 -10.15 -17.98
N GLU A 202 -2.17 -11.46 -18.07
CA GLU A 202 -1.63 -12.11 -19.25
C GLU A 202 -2.47 -11.76 -20.49
N GLY A 203 -1.81 -11.32 -21.57
CA GLY A 203 -2.48 -10.84 -22.78
C GLY A 203 -3.22 -9.51 -22.65
N GLY A 204 -3.11 -8.84 -21.49
CA GLY A 204 -3.63 -7.49 -21.27
C GLY A 204 -2.72 -6.39 -21.83
N GLY A 205 -3.28 -5.20 -22.03
CA GLY A 205 -2.51 -4.00 -22.39
C GLY A 205 -1.65 -3.47 -21.23
N GLU A 206 -0.76 -2.54 -21.55
CA GLU A 206 0.01 -1.81 -20.53
C GLU A 206 -0.90 -0.84 -19.78
N TYR A 207 -0.89 -0.93 -18.46
CA TYR A 207 -1.53 0.05 -17.59
C TYR A 207 -0.51 1.12 -17.20
N ASP A 208 -0.87 2.40 -17.41
CA ASP A 208 -0.06 3.56 -17.06
C ASP A 208 -0.65 4.23 -15.79
N PRO A 209 -0.20 3.80 -14.60
CA PRO A 209 -0.66 4.36 -13.34
C PRO A 209 -0.24 5.82 -13.20
N THR A 210 -1.18 6.65 -12.77
CA THR A 210 -0.86 8.07 -12.58
C THR A 210 0.08 8.35 -11.43
N PRO A 211 0.77 9.50 -11.49
CA PRO A 211 1.49 9.99 -10.33
C PRO A 211 0.56 10.32 -9.16
N GLU A 212 0.96 9.93 -7.95
CA GLU A 212 0.27 10.25 -6.70
C GLU A 212 0.99 11.42 -6.01
N THR A 213 0.25 12.41 -5.55
CA THR A 213 0.75 13.44 -4.62
C THR A 213 0.04 13.32 -3.29
N SER A 214 0.78 13.48 -2.20
CA SER A 214 0.25 13.38 -0.84
C SER A 214 0.74 14.53 0.04
N GLY A 215 -0.06 14.89 1.03
CA GLY A 215 0.28 15.87 2.04
C GLY A 215 -0.29 15.49 3.39
N SER A 216 0.38 15.89 4.46
CA SER A 216 -0.08 15.63 5.83
C SER A 216 0.24 16.77 6.78
N LEU A 217 -0.64 16.99 7.74
CA LEU A 217 -0.41 17.85 8.90
C LEU A 217 -0.63 17.02 10.17
N ALA A 218 0.20 17.24 11.18
CA ALA A 218 0.10 16.54 12.46
C ALA A 218 0.32 17.52 13.62
N LEU A 219 -0.39 17.31 14.72
CA LEU A 219 -0.18 17.99 15.99
C LEU A 219 0.04 16.93 17.06
N GLU A 220 1.12 17.05 17.82
CA GLU A 220 1.40 16.18 18.96
C GLU A 220 1.41 17.01 20.25
N LEU A 221 0.67 16.51 21.24
CA LEU A 221 0.56 17.07 22.58
C LEU A 221 1.09 16.03 23.58
N ALA A 222 2.29 16.24 24.10
CA ALA A 222 2.91 15.40 25.10
C ALA A 222 2.80 16.04 26.50
N SER A 223 2.36 15.24 27.48
CA SER A 223 2.30 15.69 28.87
C SER A 223 3.71 15.68 29.48
N ALA A 224 4.18 16.85 29.91
CA ALA A 224 5.47 17.00 30.59
C ALA A 224 5.55 16.04 31.81
N GLY A 225 6.39 15.02 31.71
CA GLY A 225 6.72 14.11 32.82
C GLY A 225 5.85 12.86 32.98
N LYS A 226 4.82 12.61 32.15
CA LYS A 226 3.93 11.43 32.32
C LYS A 226 3.96 10.40 31.20
N GLY A 227 4.84 10.55 30.20
CA GLY A 227 4.98 9.60 29.09
C GLY A 227 3.72 9.41 28.26
N ARG A 228 2.74 10.32 28.37
CA ARG A 228 1.50 10.34 27.60
C ARG A 228 1.65 11.36 26.48
N SER A 229 1.34 10.95 25.25
CA SER A 229 1.14 11.88 24.14
C SER A 229 -0.19 11.62 23.44
N LEU A 230 -0.78 12.69 22.92
CA LEU A 230 -1.93 12.67 22.04
C LEU A 230 -1.47 13.20 20.68
N GLN A 231 -1.72 12.44 19.61
CA GLN A 231 -1.40 12.86 18.26
C GLN A 231 -2.68 12.97 17.42
N LEU A 232 -2.86 14.12 16.78
CA LEU A 232 -3.86 14.34 15.74
C LEU A 232 -3.13 14.43 14.39
N ARG A 233 -3.62 13.72 13.36
CA ARG A 233 -3.04 13.77 12.02
C ARG A 233 -4.13 13.83 10.97
N VAL A 234 -3.94 14.70 9.98
CA VAL A 234 -4.75 14.79 8.76
C VAL A 234 -3.84 14.48 7.58
N THR A 235 -4.32 13.68 6.64
CA THR A 235 -3.56 13.32 5.43
C THR A 235 -4.48 13.38 4.22
N GLY A 236 -4.03 14.05 3.16
CA GLY A 236 -4.71 14.13 1.88
C GLY A 236 -3.86 13.51 0.78
N ARG A 237 -4.54 12.95 -0.22
CA ARG A 237 -3.91 12.37 -1.42
C ARG A 237 -4.70 12.78 -2.64
N THR A 238 -3.99 13.01 -3.72
CA THR A 238 -4.57 13.33 -5.02
C THR A 238 -3.92 12.45 -6.07
N TYR A 239 -4.74 11.91 -6.96
CA TYR A 239 -4.34 11.08 -8.08
C TYR A 239 -4.61 11.87 -9.38
N GLN A 240 -3.82 11.64 -10.42
CA GLN A 240 -4.10 12.19 -11.76
C GLN A 240 -5.01 11.21 -12.53
N GLU A 241 -5.29 11.47 -13.81
CA GLU A 241 -6.17 10.60 -14.63
C GLU A 241 -5.40 9.44 -15.25
N ASP A 242 -5.80 8.20 -14.90
CA ASP A 242 -5.13 6.99 -15.38
C ASP A 242 -5.32 6.83 -16.88
N LYS A 243 -4.30 6.28 -17.56
CA LYS A 243 -4.36 5.99 -19.00
C LYS A 243 -4.27 4.50 -19.23
N LEU A 244 -5.12 4.01 -20.13
CA LEU A 244 -5.07 2.67 -20.67
C LEU A 244 -4.66 2.81 -22.14
N GLU A 245 -3.50 2.27 -22.50
CA GLU A 245 -3.12 2.09 -23.90
C GLU A 245 -3.64 0.71 -24.34
N GLY A 246 -4.48 0.70 -25.39
CA GLY A 246 -5.09 -0.50 -25.97
C GLY A 246 -4.71 -0.65 -27.44
#